data_AF-A0A6M3IYP2-F1
#
_entry.id   AF-A0A6M3IYP2-F1
#
_cell.length_a   1.000
_cell.length_b   1.000
_cell.length_c   1.000
_cell.angle_alpha   90.00
_cell.angle_beta   90.00
_cell.angle_gamma   90.00
#
_symmetry.space_group_name_H-M   'P 1'
#
loop_
_entity.id
_entity.type
_entity.pdbx_description
1 polymer ?
#
loop_
_entity_poly.entity_id
_entity_poly.type
_entity_poly.pdbx_seq_one_letter_code
_entity_poly.pdbx_strand_id
1 'polypeptide(L)'
;MNWIVVSKGDIRARGIADRHYSRQTIGAPQFTRPGNNLVLLLEDCSALWVTWKPANGIHRMDDMDGAYECTIFHNDGVELSSQLIIDAMKVTESVWGIPKNGWLTYVADSKVKSVNPGYCFKKAGWEVIGRNKKGNLTKLVCTPTHKGEE
;
A
#
# COMPACT_ATOMS: atom_id res chain seq x y z
N MET A 1 9.63 5.76 -14.96
CA MET A 1 8.39 5.22 -14.37
C MET A 1 7.61 6.38 -13.79
N ASN A 2 6.34 6.52 -14.17
CA ASN A 2 5.53 7.68 -13.79
C ASN A 2 4.26 7.20 -13.08
N TRP A 3 4.14 7.50 -11.78
CA TRP A 3 2.94 7.26 -11.01
C TRP A 3 1.99 8.44 -11.20
N ILE A 4 0.78 8.17 -11.68
CA ILE A 4 -0.28 9.17 -11.77
C ILE A 4 -1.28 8.99 -10.64
N VAL A 5 -1.70 10.11 -10.05
CA VAL A 5 -2.79 10.12 -9.06
C VAL A 5 -4.11 9.97 -9.80
N VAL A 6 -4.89 8.96 -9.42
CA VAL A 6 -6.21 8.70 -10.00
C VAL A 6 -7.29 8.65 -8.93
N SER A 7 -8.55 8.75 -9.34
CA SER A 7 -9.66 8.59 -8.40
C SER A 7 -9.83 7.13 -7.97
N LYS A 8 -10.37 6.90 -6.78
CA LYS A 8 -10.78 5.57 -6.28
C LYS A 8 -11.88 4.86 -7.10
N GLY A 9 -12.42 5.53 -8.12
CA GLY A 9 -13.37 4.97 -9.09
C GLY A 9 -12.81 4.88 -10.51
N ASP A 10 -11.52 5.18 -10.73
CA ASP A 10 -10.89 5.07 -12.05
C ASP A 10 -11.00 3.63 -12.58
N ILE A 11 -11.54 3.49 -13.78
CA ILE A 11 -11.86 2.19 -14.38
C ILE A 11 -10.61 1.33 -14.63
N ARG A 12 -9.47 1.96 -14.92
CA ARG A 12 -8.20 1.26 -15.16
C ARG A 12 -7.66 0.70 -13.84
N ALA A 13 -7.63 1.54 -12.80
CA ALA A 13 -7.20 1.13 -11.47
C ALA A 13 -8.12 0.06 -10.88
N ARG A 14 -9.44 0.18 -11.08
CA ARG A 14 -10.41 -0.85 -10.71
C ARG A 14 -10.11 -2.20 -11.34
N GLY A 15 -9.78 -2.24 -12.63
CA GLY A 15 -9.46 -3.47 -13.34
C GLY A 15 -8.28 -4.21 -12.72
N ILE A 16 -7.26 -3.48 -12.26
CA ILE A 16 -6.13 -4.05 -11.52
C ILE A 16 -6.57 -4.48 -10.11
N ALA A 17 -7.30 -3.63 -9.40
CA ALA A 17 -7.78 -3.92 -8.05
C ALA A 17 -8.71 -5.16 -8.00
N ASP A 18 -9.46 -5.44 -9.06
CA ASP A 18 -10.31 -6.64 -9.19
C ASP A 18 -9.50 -7.94 -9.22
N ARG A 19 -8.21 -7.88 -9.58
CA ARG A 19 -7.29 -9.04 -9.58
C ARG A 19 -6.54 -9.23 -8.25
N HIS A 20 -6.60 -8.25 -7.35
CA HIS A 20 -5.87 -8.31 -6.08
C HIS A 20 -6.62 -9.16 -5.04
N TYR A 21 -5.89 -9.99 -4.28
CA TYR A 21 -6.48 -10.96 -3.35
C TYR A 21 -7.27 -10.32 -2.18
N SER A 22 -7.03 -9.03 -1.89
CA SER A 22 -7.77 -8.31 -0.84
C SER A 22 -9.13 -7.78 -1.30
N ARG A 23 -9.45 -7.90 -2.59
CA ARG A 23 -10.71 -7.40 -3.15
C ARG A 23 -11.89 -8.18 -2.58
N GLN A 24 -12.82 -7.46 -1.96
CA GLN A 24 -14.03 -8.05 -1.36
C GLN A 24 -15.14 -8.27 -2.41
N THR A 25 -15.37 -7.27 -3.26
CA THR A 25 -16.43 -7.28 -4.27
C THR A 25 -15.86 -6.89 -5.63
N ILE A 26 -15.72 -7.88 -6.52
CA ILE A 26 -15.26 -7.68 -7.89
C ILE A 26 -16.27 -6.82 -8.65
N GLY A 27 -15.79 -5.85 -9.44
CA GLY A 27 -16.64 -4.98 -10.27
C GLY A 27 -17.31 -3.82 -9.50
N ALA A 28 -17.13 -3.74 -8.18
CA ALA A 28 -17.62 -2.61 -7.39
C ALA A 28 -17.09 -1.25 -7.89
N PRO A 29 -17.89 -0.16 -7.80
CA PRO A 29 -17.53 1.15 -8.34
C PRO A 29 -16.36 1.82 -7.63
N GLN A 30 -16.08 1.43 -6.39
CA GLN A 30 -14.92 1.86 -5.63
C GLN A 30 -14.27 0.63 -4.98
N PHE A 31 -12.97 0.70 -4.77
CA PHE A 31 -12.15 -0.41 -4.25
C PHE A 31 -11.36 -0.07 -2.99
N THR A 32 -11.63 1.11 -2.41
CA THR A 32 -10.95 1.61 -1.22
C THR A 32 -11.90 1.65 -0.03
N ARG A 33 -11.37 1.46 1.18
CA ARG A 33 -12.16 1.59 2.42
C ARG A 33 -12.41 3.05 2.82
N PRO A 34 -13.39 3.34 3.71
CA PRO A 34 -13.64 4.70 4.22
C PRO A 34 -12.39 5.33 4.84
N GLY A 35 -12.20 6.64 4.61
CA GLY A 35 -11.02 7.39 5.04
C GLY A 35 -10.35 8.14 3.90
N ASN A 36 -9.16 8.67 4.15
CA ASN A 36 -8.35 9.32 3.13
C ASN A 36 -7.61 8.27 2.31
N ASN A 37 -7.72 8.35 0.99
CA ASN A 37 -7.12 7.39 0.07
C ASN A 37 -6.32 8.13 -1.01
N LEU A 38 -5.09 7.69 -1.27
CA LEU A 38 -4.30 8.11 -2.41
C LEU A 38 -4.11 6.89 -3.30
N VAL A 39 -4.62 6.96 -4.53
CA VAL A 39 -4.51 5.89 -5.51
C VAL A 39 -3.50 6.31 -6.55
N LEU A 40 -2.44 5.52 -6.68
CA LEU A 40 -1.40 5.68 -7.67
C LEU A 40 -1.51 4.55 -8.69
N LEU A 41 -1.59 4.92 -9.96
CA LEU A 41 -1.60 4.01 -11.09
C LEU A 41 -0.35 4.30 -11.91
N LEU A 42 0.38 3.26 -12.31
CA LEU A 42 1.47 3.47 -13.27
C LEU A 42 0.86 3.85 -14.62
N GLU A 43 1.48 4.80 -15.33
CA GLU A 43 0.90 5.38 -16.57
C GLU A 43 0.54 4.33 -17.63
N ASP A 44 1.30 3.23 -17.71
CA ASP A 44 1.08 2.08 -18.59
C ASP A 44 0.04 1.06 -18.07
N CYS A 45 -0.58 1.34 -16.92
CA CYS A 45 -1.54 0.49 -16.23
C CYS A 45 -0.98 -0.90 -15.82
N SER A 46 0.33 -1.03 -15.63
CA SER A 46 0.96 -2.29 -15.21
C SER A 46 1.00 -2.47 -13.68
N ALA A 47 0.91 -1.39 -12.90
CA ALA A 47 0.96 -1.45 -11.44
C ALA A 47 -0.02 -0.48 -10.76
N LEU A 48 -0.49 -0.89 -9.58
CA LEU A 48 -1.41 -0.15 -8.72
C LEU A 48 -0.86 -0.09 -7.30
N TRP A 49 -0.93 1.08 -6.69
CA TRP A 49 -0.63 1.31 -5.28
C TRP A 49 -1.74 2.14 -4.63
N VAL A 50 -2.16 1.76 -3.43
CA VAL A 50 -3.17 2.48 -2.66
C VAL A 50 -2.67 2.74 -1.24
N THR A 51 -2.51 4.02 -0.90
CA THR A 51 -2.26 4.45 0.47
C THR A 51 -3.55 4.88 1.15
N TRP A 52 -3.70 4.47 2.40
CA TRP A 52 -4.78 4.89 3.29
C TRP A 52 -4.25 5.56 4.56
N LYS A 53 -4.96 6.60 5.01
CA LYS A 53 -4.84 7.13 6.37
C LYS A 53 -6.23 7.43 6.95
N PRO A 54 -6.40 7.42 8.28
CA PRO A 54 -7.67 7.78 8.89
C PRO A 54 -8.12 9.19 8.46
N ALA A 55 -9.43 9.36 8.26
CA ALA A 55 -10.06 10.68 8.13
C ALA A 55 -10.63 11.11 9.49
N ASN A 56 -11.10 12.35 9.59
CA ASN A 56 -11.72 12.85 10.82
C ASN A 56 -12.87 11.93 11.26
N GLY A 57 -12.84 11.51 12.54
CA GLY A 57 -13.83 10.60 13.12
C GLY A 57 -13.62 9.11 12.78
N ILE A 58 -12.59 8.75 12.03
CA ILE A 58 -12.18 7.36 11.80
C ILE A 58 -10.94 7.08 12.63
N HIS A 59 -10.99 6.00 13.42
CA HIS A 59 -9.85 5.52 14.20
C HIS A 59 -9.42 4.15 13.69
N ARG A 60 -8.11 3.92 13.63
CA ARG A 60 -7.57 2.56 13.48
C ARG A 60 -7.58 1.87 14.83
N MET A 61 -7.62 0.54 14.81
CA MET A 61 -7.69 -0.30 16.02
C MET A 61 -6.37 -1.04 16.30
N ASP A 62 -5.31 -0.61 15.62
CA ASP A 62 -3.93 -1.01 15.84
C ASP A 62 -3.14 0.13 16.49
N ASP A 63 -2.02 -0.18 17.13
CA ASP A 63 -1.16 0.81 17.80
C ASP A 63 -0.26 1.57 16.79
N MET A 64 -0.79 1.87 15.59
CA MET A 64 -0.06 2.46 14.46
C MET A 64 -0.62 3.83 14.06
N ASP A 65 -1.20 4.59 15.01
CA ASP A 65 -1.67 5.96 14.75
C ASP A 65 -0.59 6.82 14.07
N GLY A 66 -0.99 7.66 13.11
CA GLY A 66 -0.04 8.48 12.35
C GLY A 66 0.77 7.75 11.26
N ALA A 67 0.64 6.43 11.10
CA ALA A 67 1.25 5.69 9.99
C ALA A 67 0.42 5.74 8.69
N TYR A 68 1.05 5.64 7.53
CA TYR A 68 0.37 5.43 6.25
C TYR A 68 0.30 3.96 5.90
N GLU A 69 -0.87 3.48 5.50
CA GLU A 69 -1.08 2.07 5.20
C GLU A 69 -1.12 1.80 3.69
N CYS A 70 -0.26 0.91 3.21
CA CYS A 70 -0.45 0.31 1.89
C CYS A 70 -1.54 -0.77 1.98
N THR A 71 -2.70 -0.49 1.37
CA THR A 71 -3.87 -1.38 1.40
C THR A 71 -3.98 -2.28 0.16
N ILE A 72 -3.43 -1.83 -0.97
CA ILE A 72 -3.32 -2.59 -2.21
C ILE A 72 -1.98 -2.24 -2.85
N PHE A 73 -1.23 -3.28 -3.20
CA PHE A 73 -0.12 -3.19 -4.14
C PHE A 73 -0.22 -4.35 -5.13
N HIS A 74 -0.21 -4.04 -6.41
CA HIS A 74 -0.27 -5.03 -7.48
C HIS A 74 0.67 -4.60 -8.60
N ASN A 75 1.43 -5.55 -9.15
CA ASN A 75 2.36 -5.32 -10.25
C ASN A 75 2.25 -6.51 -11.23
N ASP A 76 1.75 -6.24 -12.43
CA ASP A 76 1.74 -7.16 -13.58
C ASP A 76 2.85 -6.81 -14.60
N GLY A 77 3.61 -5.75 -14.34
CA GLY A 77 4.70 -5.28 -15.19
C GLY A 77 6.03 -5.99 -14.95
N VAL A 78 7.05 -5.58 -15.71
CA VAL A 78 8.41 -6.12 -15.64
C VAL A 78 9.30 -5.40 -14.62
N GLU A 79 8.87 -4.24 -14.15
CA GLU A 79 9.61 -3.42 -13.20
C GLU A 79 9.73 -4.08 -11.84
N LEU A 80 10.85 -3.85 -11.16
CA LEU A 80 11.08 -4.41 -9.83
C LEU A 80 10.06 -3.87 -8.84
N SER A 81 9.22 -4.77 -8.31
CA SER A 81 8.19 -4.43 -7.32
C SER A 81 8.73 -3.65 -6.11
N SER A 82 9.94 -3.94 -5.64
CA SER A 82 10.54 -3.19 -4.53
C SER A 82 10.85 -1.74 -4.90
N GLN A 83 11.29 -1.48 -6.14
CA GLN A 83 11.53 -0.13 -6.63
C GLN A 83 10.22 0.65 -6.78
N LEU A 84 9.20 0.00 -7.34
CA LEU A 84 7.85 0.56 -7.45
C LEU A 84 7.26 0.95 -6.09
N ILE A 85 7.46 0.12 -5.05
CA ILE A 85 7.03 0.43 -3.67
C ILE A 85 7.74 1.69 -3.15
N ILE A 86 9.07 1.77 -3.29
CA ILE A 86 9.84 2.94 -2.85
C ILE A 86 9.36 4.22 -3.55
N ASP A 87 9.15 4.15 -4.86
CA ASP A 87 8.72 5.32 -5.63
C ASP A 87 7.28 5.73 -5.30
N ALA A 88 6.38 4.78 -5.07
CA ALA A 88 5.02 5.06 -4.63
C ALA A 88 4.98 5.71 -3.22
N MET A 89 5.86 5.29 -2.31
CA MET A 89 6.02 5.93 -1.00
C MET A 89 6.47 7.38 -1.15
N LYS A 90 7.50 7.66 -1.97
CA LYS A 90 7.98 9.02 -2.24
C LYS A 90 6.89 9.93 -2.83
N VAL A 91 6.15 9.43 -3.81
CA VAL A 91 5.03 10.18 -4.41
C VAL A 91 3.98 10.49 -3.35
N THR A 92 3.64 9.51 -2.51
CA THR A 92 2.67 9.74 -1.42
C THR A 92 3.16 10.77 -0.42
N GLU A 93 4.44 10.71 -0.02
CA GLU A 93 5.05 11.68 0.90
C GLU A 93 5.11 13.07 0.29
N SER A 94 5.30 13.20 -1.03
CA SER A 94 5.23 14.51 -1.70
C SER A 94 3.83 15.12 -1.68
N VAL A 95 2.78 14.30 -1.67
CA VAL A 95 1.38 14.75 -1.68
C VAL A 95 0.83 14.97 -0.27
N TRP A 96 1.21 14.12 0.69
CA TRP A 96 0.64 14.08 2.03
C TRP A 96 1.63 14.39 3.17
N GLY A 97 2.90 14.64 2.87
CA GLY A 97 3.97 14.72 3.84
C GLY A 97 4.40 13.33 4.36
N ILE A 98 5.51 13.30 5.09
CA ILE A 98 6.06 12.08 5.69
C ILE A 98 5.15 11.60 6.82
N PRO A 99 4.76 10.31 6.87
CA PRO A 99 3.95 9.79 7.97
C PRO A 99 4.73 9.79 9.28
N LYS A 100 4.12 10.33 10.34
CA LYS A 100 4.74 10.46 11.67
C LYS A 100 5.28 9.13 12.21
N ASN A 101 4.50 8.06 12.05
CA ASN A 101 4.85 6.72 12.54
C ASN A 101 5.18 5.75 11.40
N GLY A 102 5.65 6.28 10.27
CA GLY A 102 6.09 5.48 9.14
C GLY A 102 4.97 4.81 8.37
N TRP A 103 5.31 3.67 7.80
CA TRP A 103 4.48 2.93 6.87
C TRP A 103 4.06 1.59 7.46
N LEU A 104 2.89 1.11 7.04
CA LEU A 104 2.27 -0.13 7.48
C LEU A 104 1.67 -0.89 6.31
N THR A 105 1.76 -2.21 6.33
CA THR A 105 0.97 -3.08 5.45
C THR A 105 0.72 -4.43 6.11
N TYR A 106 -0.27 -5.13 5.58
CA TYR A 106 -0.65 -6.47 5.98
C TYR A 106 -0.67 -7.39 4.77
N VAL A 107 0.12 -8.45 4.83
CA VAL A 107 0.21 -9.45 3.77
C VAL A 107 -0.54 -10.70 4.19
N ALA A 108 -1.43 -11.19 3.33
CA ALA A 108 -2.12 -12.46 3.53
C ALA A 108 -1.25 -13.61 3.04
N ASP A 109 -0.44 -14.19 3.92
CA ASP A 109 0.54 -15.23 3.59
C ASP A 109 -0.07 -16.40 2.80
N SER A 110 -1.30 -16.81 3.15
CA SER A 110 -2.02 -17.90 2.48
C SER A 110 -2.55 -17.54 1.09
N LYS A 111 -2.47 -16.28 0.68
CA LYS A 111 -2.95 -15.77 -0.62
C LYS A 111 -1.82 -15.36 -1.55
N VAL A 112 -0.56 -15.40 -1.09
CA VAL A 112 0.61 -15.12 -1.92
C VAL A 112 1.30 -16.42 -2.31
N LYS A 113 1.76 -16.50 -3.56
CA LYS A 113 2.50 -17.69 -4.06
C LYS A 113 3.93 -17.78 -3.52
N SER A 114 4.49 -16.65 -3.09
CA SER A 114 5.87 -16.58 -2.58
C SER A 114 6.00 -17.34 -1.28
N VAL A 115 7.02 -18.20 -1.18
CA VAL A 115 7.44 -18.83 0.09
C VAL A 115 7.98 -17.82 1.11
N ASN A 116 8.24 -16.59 0.67
CA ASN A 116 8.63 -15.47 1.50
C ASN A 116 7.56 -14.35 1.37
N PRO A 117 6.49 -14.38 2.18
CA PRO A 117 5.43 -13.37 2.13
C PRO A 117 5.99 -11.95 2.32
N GLY A 118 5.52 -11.03 1.49
CA GLY A 118 5.98 -9.63 1.51
C GLY A 118 7.43 -9.44 1.08
N TYR A 119 8.02 -10.37 0.31
CA TYR A 119 9.43 -10.25 -0.12
C TYR A 119 9.75 -8.94 -0.83
N CYS A 120 8.86 -8.44 -1.69
CA CYS A 120 9.03 -7.15 -2.35
C CYS A 120 9.09 -5.98 -1.34
N PHE A 121 8.24 -6.00 -0.32
CA PHE A 121 8.29 -5.01 0.77
C PHE A 121 9.60 -5.12 1.55
N LYS A 122 10.04 -6.33 1.90
CA LYS A 122 11.34 -6.55 2.57
C LYS A 122 12.50 -5.98 1.76
N LYS A 123 12.49 -6.20 0.44
CA LYS A 123 13.47 -5.62 -0.49
C LYS A 123 13.35 -4.10 -0.63
N ALA A 124 12.19 -3.53 -0.33
CA ALA A 124 11.97 -2.09 -0.25
C ALA A 124 12.32 -1.50 1.14
N GLY A 125 12.96 -2.26 2.04
CA GLY A 125 13.36 -1.79 3.37
C GLY A 125 12.28 -1.91 4.45
N TRP A 126 11.26 -2.74 4.22
CA TRP A 126 10.23 -3.02 5.22
C TRP A 126 10.62 -4.20 6.12
N GLU A 127 10.21 -4.13 7.38
CA GLU A 127 10.50 -5.13 8.39
C GLU A 127 9.24 -5.80 8.91
N VAL A 128 9.32 -7.10 9.21
CA VAL A 128 8.21 -7.84 9.81
C VAL A 128 8.22 -7.58 11.32
N ILE A 129 7.10 -7.13 11.87
CA ILE A 129 6.96 -6.83 13.32
C ILE A 129 5.93 -7.71 14.02
N GLY A 130 5.44 -8.76 13.34
CA GLY A 130 4.47 -9.70 13.88
C GLY A 130 3.30 -9.92 12.94
N ARG A 131 2.11 -10.13 13.52
CA ARG A 131 0.88 -10.44 12.78
C ARG A 131 -0.30 -9.60 13.27
N ASN A 132 -1.38 -9.59 12.49
CA ASN A 132 -2.64 -9.02 12.96
C ASN A 132 -3.24 -9.82 14.13
N LYS A 133 -4.26 -9.28 14.80
CA LYS A 133 -4.91 -9.92 15.97
C LYS A 133 -5.45 -11.34 15.68
N LYS A 134 -5.86 -11.62 14.45
CA LYS A 134 -6.36 -12.95 14.02
C LYS A 134 -5.24 -13.92 13.63
N GLY A 135 -3.98 -13.47 13.59
CA GLY A 135 -2.81 -14.28 13.25
C GLY A 135 -2.69 -14.69 11.77
N ASN A 136 -3.59 -14.21 10.89
CA ASN A 136 -3.65 -14.65 9.49
C ASN A 136 -3.00 -13.68 8.50
N LEU A 137 -2.59 -12.49 8.94
CA LEU A 137 -1.87 -11.52 8.11
C LEU A 137 -0.52 -11.18 8.75
N THR A 138 0.56 -11.23 7.97
CA THR A 138 1.88 -10.73 8.38
C THR A 138 1.89 -9.21 8.35
N LYS A 139 2.29 -8.60 9.47
CA LYS A 139 2.38 -7.15 9.64
C LYS A 139 3.80 -6.71 9.28
N LEU A 140 3.93 -5.81 8.30
CA LEU A 140 5.20 -5.18 7.97
C LEU A 140 5.13 -3.67 8.17
N VAL A 141 6.24 -3.08 8.59
CA VAL A 141 6.40 -1.63 8.74
C VAL A 141 7.65 -1.15 8.02
N CYS A 142 7.67 0.12 7.64
CA CYS A 142 8.88 0.79 7.19
C CYS A 142 8.97 2.13 7.92
N THR A 143 10.09 2.36 8.60
CA THR A 143 10.31 3.62 9.32
C THR A 143 10.50 4.75 8.32
N PRO A 144 10.07 5.98 8.65
CA PRO A 144 10.47 7.13 7.86
C PRO A 144 12.00 7.18 7.89
N THR A 145 12.64 7.23 6.72
CA THR A 145 14.07 7.58 6.70
C THR A 145 14.14 9.05 7.11
N HIS A 146 14.48 9.31 8.38
CA HIS A 146 14.87 10.65 8.81
C HIS A 146 16.15 11.03 8.05
N LYS A 147 16.01 11.60 6.85
CA LYS A 147 17.06 12.43 6.28
C LYS A 147 17.01 13.78 6.99
N GLY A 148 17.51 13.79 8.23
CA GLY A 148 17.93 15.02 8.88
C GLY A 148 19.39 15.25 8.53
N GLU A 149 19.65 15.94 7.42
CA GLU A 149 20.89 16.65 7.14
C GLU A 149 20.51 17.88 6.30
N GLU A 150 20.21 18.98 6.98
CA GLU A 150 20.61 20.34 6.57
C GLU A 150 21.63 20.84 7.59
#